data_AF-A0A965P5J6-F1
#
_entry.id   AF-A0A965P5J6-F1
#
_cell.length_a   1.000
_cell.length_b   1.000
_cell.length_c   1.000
_cell.angle_alpha   90.00
_cell.angle_beta   90.00
_cell.angle_gamma   90.00
#
_symmetry.space_group_name_H-M   'P 1'
#
loop_
_entity.id
_entity.type
_entity.pdbx_description
1 polymer ?
#
loop_
_entity_poly.entity_id
_entity_poly.type
_entity_poly.pdbx_seq_one_letter_code
_entity_poly.pdbx_strand_id
1 'polypeptide(L)'
;MSNMLTGGLEFLRDTMLSHAAQECTYARFGVGSVTLDAILGRTEFAAYGDDQAATRYASKDFMFDASELDFGSGVVEPRKGDTITTSINGLPETYQVLDVNGQCFRKDPHGIMVRVYTKKV
;
A
#
# COMPACT_ATOMS: atom_id res chain seq x y z
N MET A 1 -2.49 19.95 -26.89
CA MET A 1 -2.07 18.59 -27.30
C MET A 1 -1.80 17.82 -26.03
N SER A 2 -2.49 16.69 -25.82
CA SER A 2 -2.20 15.82 -24.68
C SER A 2 -0.78 15.25 -24.85
N ASN A 3 -0.04 15.14 -23.74
CA ASN A 3 1.26 14.49 -23.76
C ASN A 3 1.05 12.99 -23.93
N MET A 4 1.45 12.45 -25.08
CA MET A 4 1.28 11.03 -25.43
C MET A 4 1.91 10.09 -24.40
N LEU A 5 3.03 10.48 -23.78
CA LEU A 5 3.68 9.67 -22.74
C LEU A 5 2.88 9.68 -21.43
N THR A 6 2.25 10.80 -21.09
CA THR A 6 1.34 10.88 -19.93
C THR A 6 0.14 9.98 -20.13
N GLY A 7 -0.51 10.05 -21.30
CA GLY A 7 -1.66 9.16 -21.61
C GLY A 7 -1.28 7.67 -21.64
N GLY A 8 -0.07 7.34 -22.11
CA GLY A 8 0.44 5.97 -22.07
C GLY A 8 0.66 5.44 -20.65
N LEU A 9 1.16 6.29 -19.74
CA LEU A 9 1.34 5.94 -18.33
C LEU A 9 0.00 5.72 -17.63
N GLU A 10 -0.98 6.60 -17.87
CA GLU A 10 -2.34 6.45 -17.34
C GLU A 10 -2.97 5.12 -17.80
N PHE A 11 -2.89 4.82 -19.10
CA PHE A 11 -3.39 3.55 -19.66
C PHE A 11 -2.74 2.32 -19.01
N LEU A 12 -1.41 2.34 -18.82
CA LEU A 12 -0.69 1.23 -18.20
C LEU A 12 -1.08 1.05 -16.72
N ARG A 13 -1.23 2.15 -15.97
CA ARG A 13 -1.71 2.11 -14.58
C ARG A 13 -3.09 1.47 -14.51
N ASP A 14 -4.03 1.95 -15.32
CA ASP A 14 -5.42 1.50 -15.29
C ASP A 14 -5.52 0.02 -15.67
N THR A 15 -4.75 -0.41 -16.69
CA THR A 15 -4.66 -1.83 -17.08
C THR A 15 -4.06 -2.69 -15.97
N MET A 16 -3.07 -2.17 -15.24
CA MET A 16 -2.45 -2.90 -14.14
C MET A 16 -3.43 -3.07 -12.97
N LEU A 17 -4.15 -2.01 -12.60
CA LEU A 17 -5.16 -2.07 -11.55
C LEU A 17 -6.29 -3.03 -11.93
N SER A 18 -6.78 -2.99 -13.17
CA SER A 18 -7.90 -3.84 -13.60
C SER A 18 -7.60 -5.35 -13.62
N HIS A 19 -6.33 -5.76 -13.63
CA HIS A 19 -5.93 -7.16 -13.78
C HIS A 19 -5.11 -7.72 -12.62
N ALA A 20 -4.36 -6.87 -11.89
CA ALA A 20 -3.45 -7.30 -10.84
C ALA A 20 -3.85 -6.80 -9.44
N ALA A 21 -4.83 -5.89 -9.34
CA ALA A 21 -5.30 -5.43 -8.05
C ALA A 21 -6.26 -6.45 -7.41
N GLN A 22 -6.32 -6.36 -6.09
CA GLN A 22 -7.32 -7.00 -5.26
C GLN A 22 -8.07 -5.93 -4.48
N GLU A 23 -9.38 -6.09 -4.39
CA GLU A 23 -10.20 -5.25 -3.54
C GLU A 23 -9.74 -5.40 -2.08
N CYS A 24 -9.54 -4.25 -1.43
CA CYS A 24 -9.08 -4.15 -0.07
C CYS A 24 -9.96 -3.17 0.71
N THR A 25 -10.25 -3.49 1.97
CA THR A 25 -10.84 -2.53 2.90
C THR A 25 -9.72 -1.90 3.72
N TYR A 26 -9.47 -0.61 3.49
CA TYR A 26 -8.57 0.19 4.31
C TYR A 26 -9.37 0.83 5.45
N ALA A 27 -8.88 0.73 6.68
CA ALA A 27 -9.55 1.31 7.84
C ALA A 27 -8.58 2.05 8.76
N ARG A 28 -9.07 3.17 9.30
CA ARG A 28 -8.39 3.97 10.33
C ARG A 28 -9.28 4.09 11.55
N PHE A 29 -8.76 3.66 12.69
CA PHE A 29 -9.48 3.71 13.96
C PHE A 29 -9.94 5.13 14.28
N GLY A 30 -11.23 5.28 14.61
CA GLY A 30 -11.84 6.57 14.94
C GLY A 30 -12.10 7.50 13.76
N VAL A 31 -11.80 7.10 12.52
CA VAL A 31 -12.06 7.90 11.31
C VAL A 31 -13.07 7.19 10.40
N GLY A 32 -12.79 5.95 9.99
CA GLY A 32 -13.67 5.21 9.08
C GLY A 32 -12.91 4.17 8.26
N SER A 33 -13.58 3.69 7.21
CA SER A 33 -13.03 2.74 6.24
C SER A 33 -13.39 3.12 4.82
N VAL A 34 -12.52 2.79 3.87
CA VAL A 34 -12.72 2.96 2.44
C VAL A 34 -12.32 1.66 1.72
N THR A 35 -13.06 1.31 0.67
CA THR A 35 -12.70 0.22 -0.22
C THR A 35 -11.84 0.77 -1.35
N LEU A 36 -10.72 0.11 -1.63
CA LEU A 36 -9.76 0.51 -2.67
C LEU A 36 -9.17 -0.73 -3.35
N ASP A 37 -8.62 -0.54 -4.55
CA ASP A 37 -7.99 -1.62 -5.32
C ASP A 37 -6.47 -1.56 -5.15
N ALA A 38 -5.89 -2.62 -4.57
CA ALA A 38 -4.46 -2.65 -4.28
C ALA A 38 -3.76 -3.83 -4.96
N ILE A 39 -2.62 -3.56 -5.59
CA ILE A 39 -1.69 -4.56 -6.07
C ILE A 39 -0.84 -5.04 -4.88
N LEU A 40 -0.77 -6.36 -4.71
CA LEU A 40 0.01 -6.96 -3.64
C LEU A 40 1.49 -7.06 -4.02
N GLY A 41 2.35 -6.47 -3.19
CA GLY A 41 3.80 -6.51 -3.31
C GLY A 41 4.48 -7.18 -2.12
N ARG A 42 5.81 -7.18 -2.14
CA ARG A 42 6.66 -7.67 -1.06
C ARG A 42 7.94 -6.84 -1.01
N THR A 43 8.30 -6.35 0.18
CA THR A 43 9.59 -5.72 0.45
C THR A 43 10.29 -6.49 1.56
N GLU A 44 11.55 -6.88 1.33
CA GLU A 44 12.39 -7.49 2.35
C GLU A 44 13.26 -6.42 3.02
N PHE A 45 13.33 -6.48 4.35
CA PHE A 45 14.15 -5.63 5.19
C PHE A 45 15.17 -6.47 5.93
N ALA A 46 16.34 -5.89 6.17
CA ALA A 46 17.37 -6.43 7.03
C ALA A 46 17.69 -5.40 8.12
N ALA A 47 17.61 -5.84 9.38
CA ALA A 47 18.10 -5.10 10.54
C ALA A 47 19.34 -5.80 11.07
N TYR A 48 20.42 -5.05 11.26
CA TYR A 48 21.67 -5.56 11.82
C TYR A 48 21.72 -5.20 13.30
N GLY A 49 21.86 -6.21 14.15
CA GLY A 49 22.07 -6.02 15.59
C GLY A 49 23.55 -5.79 15.91
N ASP A 50 23.81 -5.40 17.16
CA ASP A 50 25.17 -5.20 17.69
C ASP A 50 26.03 -6.48 17.70
N ASP A 51 25.38 -7.64 17.60
CA ASP A 51 25.99 -8.97 17.56
C ASP A 51 26.43 -9.42 16.14
N GLN A 52 26.39 -8.52 15.16
CA GLN A 52 26.59 -8.79 13.73
C GLN A 52 25.57 -9.77 13.12
N ALA A 53 24.50 -10.14 13.85
CA ALA A 53 23.43 -10.94 13.31
C ALA A 53 22.45 -10.06 12.50
N ALA A 54 22.02 -10.57 11.35
CA ALA A 54 21.02 -9.90 10.51
C ALA A 54 19.64 -10.52 10.75
N THR A 55 18.72 -9.74 11.31
CA THR A 55 17.30 -10.09 11.35
C THR A 55 16.65 -9.68 10.04
N ARG A 56 16.12 -10.65 9.29
CA ARG A 56 15.37 -10.40 8.06
C ARG A 56 13.88 -10.50 8.33
N TYR A 57 13.13 -9.51 7.87
CA TYR A 57 11.66 -9.53 7.89
C TYR A 57 11.12 -9.03 6.56
N ALA A 58 9.91 -9.47 6.21
CA ALA A 58 9.26 -9.09 4.97
C ALA A 58 7.95 -8.36 5.28
N SER A 59 7.75 -7.23 4.60
CA SER A 59 6.45 -6.57 4.52
C SER A 59 5.64 -7.18 3.38
N LYS A 60 4.36 -7.39 3.63
CA LYS A 60 3.37 -7.54 2.56
C LYS A 60 2.98 -6.12 2.15
N ASP A 61 3.27 -5.75 0.92
CA ASP A 61 3.02 -4.38 0.49
C ASP A 61 1.67 -4.27 -0.20
N PHE A 62 1.01 -3.14 0.01
CA PHE A 62 -0.23 -2.79 -0.69
C PHE A 62 0.06 -1.55 -1.52
N MET A 63 -0.09 -1.67 -2.84
CA MET A 63 0.17 -0.61 -3.81
C MET A 63 -1.12 -0.17 -4.47
N PHE A 64 -1.53 1.08 -4.27
CA PHE A 64 -2.79 1.62 -4.80
C PHE A 64 -2.61 3.08 -5.22
N ASP A 65 -3.60 3.63 -5.93
CA ASP A 65 -3.60 5.04 -6.31
C ASP A 65 -3.82 5.90 -5.05
N ALA A 66 -2.92 6.85 -4.80
CA ALA A 66 -2.95 7.67 -3.60
C ALA A 66 -4.28 8.43 -3.44
N SER A 67 -4.97 8.74 -4.53
CA SER A 67 -6.27 9.42 -4.50
C SER A 67 -7.42 8.56 -3.98
N GLU A 68 -7.28 7.22 -3.98
CA GLU A 68 -8.32 6.31 -3.46
C GLU A 68 -8.37 6.29 -1.92
N LEU A 69 -7.31 6.73 -1.24
CA LEU A 69 -7.30 6.84 0.22
C LEU A 69 -7.92 8.17 0.66
N ASP A 70 -9.25 8.23 0.58
CA ASP A 70 -10.07 9.35 1.04
C ASP A 70 -11.22 8.82 1.92
N PHE A 71 -11.31 9.32 3.15
CA PHE A 71 -12.40 8.98 4.09
C PHE A 71 -13.60 9.95 3.99
N GLY A 72 -13.67 10.77 2.93
CA GLY A 72 -14.71 11.78 2.69
C GLY A 72 -14.30 13.21 3.04
N SER A 73 -13.05 13.44 3.47
CA SER A 73 -12.53 14.76 3.85
C SER A 73 -11.36 15.22 2.97
N GLY A 74 -11.08 14.51 1.89
CA GLY A 74 -9.92 14.68 1.03
C GLY A 74 -8.88 13.59 1.24
N VAL A 75 -8.02 13.45 0.23
CA VAL A 75 -6.93 12.47 0.18
C VAL A 75 -6.05 12.54 1.43
N VAL A 76 -5.80 11.40 2.05
CA VAL A 76 -4.91 11.28 3.21
C VAL A 76 -3.79 10.29 2.96
N GLU A 77 -2.72 10.40 3.74
CA GLU A 77 -1.62 9.47 3.70
C GLU A 77 -1.81 8.28 4.66
N PRO A 78 -1.25 7.10 4.36
CA PRO A 78 -1.22 5.96 5.27
C PRO A 78 -0.54 6.30 6.59
N ARG A 79 -1.06 5.77 7.70
CA ARG A 79 -0.49 5.99 9.05
C ARG A 79 -0.27 4.67 9.77
N LYS A 80 0.74 4.65 10.63
CA LYS A 80 1.01 3.51 11.52
C LYS A 80 -0.25 3.14 12.30
N GLY A 81 -0.57 1.85 12.32
CA GLY A 81 -1.72 1.32 13.05
C GLY A 81 -3.02 1.27 12.25
N ASP A 82 -3.08 1.89 11.06
CA ASP A 82 -4.16 1.64 10.10
C ASP A 82 -4.18 0.15 9.71
N THR A 83 -5.32 -0.35 9.25
CA THR A 83 -5.50 -1.76 8.88
C THR A 83 -5.98 -1.90 7.45
N ILE A 84 -5.48 -2.93 6.77
CA ILE A 84 -5.88 -3.31 5.41
C ILE A 84 -6.36 -4.76 5.45
N THR A 85 -7.59 -5.01 5.07
CA THR A 85 -8.15 -6.36 4.97
C THR A 85 -8.41 -6.70 3.51
N THR A 86 -7.95 -7.86 3.05
CA THR A 86 -8.20 -8.35 1.69
C THR A 86 -8.39 -9.86 1.68
N SER A 87 -8.92 -10.41 0.59
CA SER A 87 -9.11 -11.86 0.43
C SER A 87 -7.95 -12.48 -0.34
N ILE A 88 -7.17 -13.34 0.32
CA ILE A 88 -6.08 -14.08 -0.31
C ILE A 88 -6.47 -15.55 -0.34
N ASN A 89 -6.54 -16.13 -1.55
CA ASN A 89 -7.01 -17.51 -1.77
C ASN A 89 -8.41 -17.78 -1.17
N GLY A 90 -9.29 -16.76 -1.18
CA GLY A 90 -10.65 -16.85 -0.65
C GLY A 90 -10.77 -16.71 0.87
N LEU A 91 -9.66 -16.45 1.59
CA LEU A 91 -9.64 -16.24 3.02
C LEU A 91 -9.36 -14.77 3.36
N PRO A 92 -10.12 -14.16 4.27
CA PRO A 92 -9.84 -12.80 4.70
C PRO A 92 -8.54 -12.77 5.50
N GLU A 93 -7.61 -11.93 5.08
CA GLU A 93 -6.37 -11.65 5.78
C GLU A 93 -6.31 -10.17 6.14
N THR A 94 -5.94 -9.87 7.39
CA THR A 94 -5.81 -8.50 7.88
C THR A 94 -4.35 -8.17 8.15
N TYR A 95 -3.97 -6.99 7.70
CA TYR A 95 -2.63 -6.46 7.78
C TYR A 95 -2.68 -5.12 8.49
N GLN A 96 -1.71 -4.87 9.36
CA GLN A 96 -1.56 -3.60 10.06
C GLN A 96 -0.40 -2.82 9.43
N VAL A 97 -0.63 -1.54 9.13
CA VAL A 97 0.37 -0.61 8.64
C VAL A 97 1.46 -0.43 9.69
N LEU A 98 2.70 -0.66 9.26
CA LEU A 98 3.89 -0.58 10.07
C LEU A 98 4.71 0.64 9.74
N ASP A 99 5.40 1.14 10.75
CA ASP A 99 6.50 2.07 10.57
C ASP A 99 7.79 1.26 10.41
N VAL A 100 8.45 1.43 9.26
CA VAL A 100 9.77 0.87 8.98
C VAL A 100 10.75 2.03 8.83
N ASN A 101 11.67 2.17 9.78
CA ASN A 101 12.69 3.22 9.80
C ASN A 101 12.12 4.66 9.68
N GLY A 102 10.98 4.95 10.32
CA GLY A 102 10.32 6.25 10.31
C GLY A 102 9.38 6.47 9.13
N GLN A 103 9.12 5.45 8.31
CA GLN A 103 8.24 5.54 7.15
C GLN A 103 7.21 4.41 7.12
N CYS A 104 5.95 4.77 6.93
CA CYS A 104 4.85 3.80 6.78
C CYS A 104 4.54 3.44 5.33
N PHE A 105 4.99 4.29 4.41
CA PHE A 105 4.74 4.15 2.99
C PHE A 105 5.82 4.86 2.17
N ARG A 106 5.87 4.54 0.88
CA ARG A 106 6.64 5.26 -0.12
C ARG A 106 5.76 5.60 -1.32
N LYS A 107 5.86 6.83 -1.81
CA LYS A 107 5.23 7.26 -3.07
C LYS A 107 6.17 7.00 -4.25
N ASP A 108 5.60 6.75 -5.42
CA ASP A 108 6.35 6.84 -6.66
C ASP A 108 6.81 8.29 -6.93
N PRO A 109 7.75 8.54 -7.86
CA PRO A 109 8.25 9.88 -8.13
C PRO A 109 7.18 10.92 -8.52
N HIS A 110 6.04 10.48 -9.04
CA HIS A 110 4.94 11.36 -9.44
C HIS A 110 3.84 11.48 -8.36
N GLY A 111 3.93 10.73 -7.26
CA GLY A 111 2.97 10.78 -6.16
C GLY A 111 1.61 10.16 -6.46
N ILE A 112 1.49 9.43 -7.57
CA ILE A 112 0.26 8.79 -8.03
C ILE A 112 0.04 7.47 -7.28
N MET A 113 1.08 6.64 -7.18
CA MET A 113 0.99 5.35 -6.51
C MET A 113 1.66 5.42 -5.14
N VAL A 114 1.00 4.84 -4.14
CA VAL A 114 1.55 4.67 -2.81
C VAL A 114 1.77 3.20 -2.52
N ARG A 115 2.94 2.85 -1.97
CA ARG A 115 3.27 1.53 -1.45
C ARG A 115 3.28 1.58 0.06
N VAL A 116 2.40 0.83 0.71
CA VAL A 116 2.25 0.79 2.17
C VAL A 116 2.95 -0.44 2.75
N TYR A 117 3.71 -0.25 3.83
CA TYR A 117 4.38 -1.34 4.53
C TYR A 117 3.50 -1.91 5.62
N THR A 118 3.38 -3.24 5.70
CA THR A 118 2.47 -3.90 6.64
C THR A 118 3.04 -5.18 7.25
N LYS A 119 2.46 -5.59 8.38
CA LYS A 119 2.57 -6.96 8.92
C LYS A 119 1.18 -7.60 8.97
N LYS A 120 1.16 -8.93 8.89
CA LYS A 120 -0.04 -9.70 9.21
C LYS A 120 -0.36 -9.61 10.71
N VAL A 121 -1.65 -9.50 11.03
CA VAL A 121 -2.18 -9.53 12.40
C VAL A 121 -2.75 -10.91 12.71
#